data_AF-A0A653DCV8-F1
#
_entry.id   AF-A0A653DCV8-F1
#
_cell.length_a   1.000
_cell.length_b   1.000
_cell.length_c   1.000
_cell.angle_alpha   90.00
_cell.angle_beta   90.00
_cell.angle_gamma   90.00
#
_symmetry.space_group_name_H-M   'P 1'
#
loop_
_entity.id
_entity.type
_entity.pdbx_description
1 polymer ?
#
loop_
_entity_poly.entity_id
_entity_poly.type
_entity_poly.pdbx_seq_one_letter_code
_entity_poly.pdbx_strand_id
1 'polypeptide(L)'
;MNVMLLIRLMTVMTFATVCRTQNSGTQLRKDNRVSKYPLHIYQMYRDQILKKPSRPMGEWSEWSPWSPCSRSCGGGITQQTRHCINSSSDIRITKRQRRRRQSGRSMVGCVGLYKRVRLCNDKDCPSQTDFRYEQCAAFNTKTFRGAIHQWEPFLKVKDECALNCRAVGMNFFATLNKTVIDGTSCLYPVTHTGKAAPRGTRGVCVGGYCKVG
;
A
#
# COMPACT_ATOMS: atom_id res chain seq x y z
N MET A 1 -83.61 -28.39 16.03
CA MET A 1 -82.62 -28.92 15.06
C MET A 1 -81.23 -28.46 15.46
N ASN A 2 -80.46 -29.40 16.06
CA ASN A 2 -78.98 -29.49 16.22
C ASN A 2 -78.19 -28.17 16.21
N VAL A 3 -77.97 -27.48 17.33
CA VAL A 3 -77.07 -27.78 18.48
C VAL A 3 -75.59 -27.87 18.09
N MET A 4 -74.97 -26.69 18.04
CA MET A 4 -73.57 -26.45 18.41
C MET A 4 -73.31 -26.97 19.83
N LEU A 5 -72.76 -28.16 20.01
CA LEU A 5 -71.88 -28.50 21.14
C LEU A 5 -71.38 -29.94 21.03
N LEU A 6 -70.09 -30.10 20.70
CA LEU A 6 -69.17 -31.17 21.11
C LEU A 6 -67.83 -30.81 20.45
N ILE A 7 -67.13 -29.81 21.00
CA ILE A 7 -66.05 -30.01 21.98
C ILE A 7 -64.83 -30.62 21.29
N ARG A 8 -63.89 -29.77 20.84
CA ARG A 8 -62.66 -29.43 21.57
C ARG A 8 -61.75 -30.64 21.84
N LEU A 9 -61.07 -31.10 20.80
CA LEU A 9 -59.77 -31.79 20.82
C LEU A 9 -59.19 -31.57 19.41
N MET A 10 -58.55 -30.44 19.11
CA MET A 10 -57.09 -30.32 19.19
C MET A 10 -56.74 -28.85 19.44
N THR A 11 -56.69 -28.50 20.72
CA THR A 11 -56.12 -27.26 21.23
C THR A 11 -54.61 -27.22 21.02
N VAL A 12 -54.15 -26.07 20.48
CA VAL A 12 -53.07 -25.25 21.05
C VAL A 12 -51.63 -25.71 20.75
N MET A 13 -50.77 -24.69 20.50
CA MET A 13 -49.31 -24.71 20.32
C MET A 13 -48.89 -25.06 18.88
N THR A 14 -48.30 -24.19 18.07
CA THR A 14 -47.35 -23.11 18.36
C THR A 14 -47.29 -22.11 17.22
N PHE A 15 -47.40 -20.82 17.56
CA PHE A 15 -46.80 -19.75 16.76
C PHE A 15 -45.28 -19.91 16.79
N ALA A 16 -44.67 -20.27 15.66
CA ALA A 16 -43.25 -20.07 15.43
C ALA A 16 -43.11 -19.26 14.14
N THR A 17 -43.01 -17.94 14.33
CA THR A 17 -42.54 -16.98 13.33
C THR A 17 -41.25 -17.49 12.70
N VAL A 18 -41.30 -17.88 11.43
CA VAL A 18 -40.09 -18.07 10.63
C VAL A 18 -39.51 -16.68 10.37
N CYS A 19 -38.61 -16.25 11.25
CA CYS A 19 -37.79 -15.08 10.99
C CYS A 19 -36.76 -15.46 9.92
N ARG A 20 -37.09 -15.20 8.65
CA ARG A 20 -36.19 -15.42 7.52
C ARG A 20 -35.19 -14.27 7.45
N THR A 21 -34.12 -14.34 8.24
CA THR A 21 -32.92 -13.51 8.07
C THR A 21 -31.74 -14.42 7.74
N GLN A 22 -31.74 -15.00 6.54
CA GLN A 22 -30.48 -15.42 5.95
C GLN A 22 -29.80 -14.18 5.40
N ASN A 23 -29.04 -13.57 6.30
CA ASN A 23 -28.04 -12.57 6.00
C ASN A 23 -27.00 -13.24 5.10
N SER A 24 -27.20 -13.17 3.79
CA SER A 24 -26.22 -13.56 2.77
C SER A 24 -25.10 -12.52 2.69
N GLY A 25 -24.53 -12.17 3.85
CA GLY A 25 -23.23 -11.53 3.93
C GLY A 25 -22.22 -12.61 3.63
N THR A 26 -21.70 -12.62 2.41
CA THR A 26 -20.54 -13.42 2.04
C THR A 26 -19.41 -13.10 3.03
N GLN A 27 -19.23 -13.94 4.04
CA GLN A 27 -17.97 -14.00 4.76
C GLN A 27 -16.94 -14.43 3.71
N LEU A 28 -16.28 -13.45 3.11
CA LEU A 28 -15.04 -13.62 2.37
C LEU A 28 -14.10 -14.39 3.29
N ARG A 29 -14.04 -15.72 3.10
CA ARG A 29 -13.02 -16.58 3.69
C ARG A 29 -11.69 -15.86 3.49
N LYS A 30 -11.05 -15.50 4.59
CA LYS A 30 -9.73 -14.86 4.60
C LYS A 30 -8.77 -15.86 3.95
N ASP A 31 -8.59 -15.77 2.64
CA ASP A 31 -7.76 -16.69 1.88
C ASP A 31 -6.32 -16.54 2.38
N ASN A 32 -5.81 -17.57 3.07
CA ASN A 32 -4.46 -17.62 3.62
C ASN A 32 -3.38 -17.45 2.54
N ARG A 33 -3.73 -17.51 1.24
CA ARG A 33 -2.81 -17.23 0.12
C ARG A 33 -2.45 -15.76 -0.07
N VAL A 34 -3.19 -14.82 0.53
CA VAL A 34 -2.86 -13.38 0.48
C VAL A 34 -1.54 -13.08 1.23
N SER A 35 -1.12 -13.97 2.14
CA SER A 35 0.07 -13.76 2.99
C SER A 35 1.42 -14.00 2.29
N LYS A 36 1.46 -14.60 1.10
CA LYS A 36 2.74 -15.01 0.47
C LYS A 36 3.42 -13.91 -0.35
N TYR A 37 2.67 -12.94 -0.86
CA TYR A 37 3.20 -11.90 -1.75
C TYR A 37 2.57 -10.53 -1.43
N PRO A 38 3.30 -9.41 -1.66
CA PRO A 38 2.69 -8.08 -1.60
C PRO A 38 1.42 -8.01 -2.46
N LEU A 39 0.39 -7.31 -2.00
CA LEU A 39 -0.94 -7.32 -2.61
C LEU A 39 -0.92 -7.02 -4.12
N HIS A 40 -0.13 -6.05 -4.55
CA HIS A 40 0.05 -5.73 -5.97
C HIS A 40 0.63 -6.91 -6.78
N ILE A 41 1.58 -7.66 -6.21
CA ILE A 41 2.15 -8.86 -6.86
C ILE A 41 1.12 -9.99 -6.91
N TYR A 42 0.34 -10.16 -5.85
CA TYR A 42 -0.77 -11.12 -5.83
C TYR A 42 -1.83 -10.78 -6.89
N GLN A 43 -2.17 -9.49 -7.05
CA GLN A 43 -3.08 -9.02 -8.10
C GLN A 43 -2.51 -9.31 -9.51
N MET A 44 -1.23 -9.00 -9.76
CA MET A 44 -0.57 -9.34 -11.02
C MET A 44 -0.64 -10.84 -11.33
N TYR A 45 -0.39 -11.68 -10.31
CA TYR A 45 -0.45 -13.14 -10.44
C TYR A 45 -1.88 -13.62 -10.73
N ARG A 46 -2.87 -13.08 -10.01
CA ARG A 46 -4.29 -13.39 -10.21
C ARG A 46 -4.76 -13.01 -11.62
N ASP A 47 -4.40 -11.83 -12.11
CA ASP A 47 -4.78 -11.36 -13.44
C ASP A 47 -4.23 -12.25 -14.56
N GLN A 48 -3.03 -12.83 -14.37
CA GLN A 48 -2.46 -13.79 -15.32
C GLN A 48 -3.16 -15.16 -15.29
N ILE A 49 -3.63 -15.63 -14.14
CA ILE A 49 -4.36 -16.89 -14.04
C ILE A 49 -5.77 -16.76 -14.64
N LEU A 50 -6.45 -15.64 -14.36
CA LEU A 50 -7.84 -15.42 -14.80
C LEU A 50 -7.97 -15.10 -16.29
N LYS A 51 -6.91 -14.55 -16.92
CA LYS A 51 -6.81 -14.46 -18.37
C LYS A 51 -6.12 -15.72 -18.87
N LYS A 52 -6.90 -16.65 -19.46
CA LYS A 52 -6.51 -17.85 -20.22
C LYS A 52 -4.98 -18.02 -20.39
N PRO A 53 -4.36 -19.11 -19.89
CA PRO A 53 -2.92 -19.21 -19.70
C PRO A 53 -2.18 -19.26 -21.05
N SER A 54 -1.91 -18.09 -21.62
CA SER A 54 -0.73 -17.93 -22.46
C SER A 54 0.46 -17.92 -21.51
N ARG A 55 1.51 -18.67 -21.85
CA ARG A 55 2.79 -18.67 -21.12
C ARG A 55 3.16 -17.24 -20.70
N PRO A 56 3.75 -17.02 -19.51
CA PRO A 56 4.26 -15.70 -19.16
C PRO A 56 5.17 -15.22 -20.29
N MET A 57 4.71 -14.20 -21.02
CA MET A 57 5.35 -13.75 -22.27
C MET A 57 6.63 -12.95 -22.02
N GLY A 58 7.10 -12.90 -20.78
CA GLY A 58 8.30 -12.21 -20.41
C GLY A 58 9.03 -12.86 -19.23
N GLU A 59 10.34 -12.84 -19.36
CA GLU A 59 11.26 -13.22 -18.31
C GLU A 59 11.83 -11.94 -17.68
N TRP A 60 12.08 -11.98 -16.38
CA TRP A 60 12.77 -10.87 -15.74
C TRP A 60 14.24 -10.88 -16.15
N SER A 61 14.79 -9.72 -16.52
CA SER A 61 16.24 -9.56 -16.59
C SER A 61 16.87 -9.88 -15.23
N GLU A 62 18.18 -10.11 -15.25
CA GLU A 62 18.95 -10.02 -14.01
C GLU A 62 18.70 -8.68 -13.32
N TRP A 63 18.82 -8.69 -12.00
CA TRP A 63 18.74 -7.47 -11.24
C TRP A 63 19.97 -6.60 -11.50
N SER A 64 19.76 -5.29 -11.57
CA SER A 64 20.86 -4.34 -11.54
C SER A 64 21.68 -4.51 -10.25
N PRO A 65 22.94 -4.06 -10.24
CA PRO A 65 23.62 -3.78 -8.99
C PRO A 65 22.78 -2.86 -8.10
N TRP A 66 22.99 -2.96 -6.79
CA TRP A 66 22.42 -2.00 -5.85
C TRP A 66 22.97 -0.60 -6.14
N SER A 67 22.10 0.40 -6.15
CA SER A 67 22.53 1.80 -6.22
C SER A 67 23.40 2.16 -5.01
N PRO A 68 24.21 3.22 -5.09
CA PRO A 68 24.72 3.85 -3.89
C PRO A 68 23.59 4.15 -2.90
N CYS A 69 23.91 4.10 -1.61
CA CYS A 69 22.95 4.47 -0.59
C CYS A 69 22.54 5.93 -0.79
N SER A 70 21.25 6.25 -0.64
CA SER A 70 20.77 7.62 -0.78
C SER A 70 21.36 8.57 0.28
N ARG A 71 22.03 8.03 1.30
CA ARG A 71 22.62 8.76 2.42
C ARG A 71 23.88 8.08 2.92
N SER A 72 24.71 8.80 3.66
CA SER A 72 25.88 8.26 4.37
C SER A 72 25.61 7.88 5.83
N CYS A 73 24.53 8.38 6.44
CA CYS A 73 24.12 8.10 7.81
C CYS A 73 22.61 8.34 8.02
N GLY A 74 22.09 7.97 9.19
CA GLY A 74 20.72 8.21 9.65
C GLY A 74 19.66 7.31 9.01
N GLY A 75 20.08 6.27 8.29
CA GLY A 75 19.20 5.39 7.53
C GLY A 75 18.85 5.96 6.16
N GLY A 76 19.47 5.42 5.11
CA GLY A 76 19.17 5.68 3.71
C GLY A 76 18.59 4.45 3.03
N ILE A 77 18.25 4.62 1.75
CA ILE A 77 17.78 3.52 0.90
C ILE A 77 18.76 3.25 -0.22
N THR A 78 18.95 1.97 -0.53
CA THR A 78 19.54 1.54 -1.79
C THR A 78 18.51 0.75 -2.58
N GLN A 79 18.53 0.93 -3.88
CA GLN A 79 17.55 0.38 -4.80
C GLN A 79 18.23 -0.42 -5.89
N GLN A 80 17.54 -1.43 -6.38
CA GLN A 80 17.89 -2.10 -7.62
C GLN A 80 16.63 -2.35 -8.44
N THR A 81 16.81 -2.38 -9.74
CA THR A 81 15.74 -2.53 -10.71
C THR A 81 16.05 -3.69 -11.63
N ARG A 82 15.01 -4.21 -12.25
CA ARG A 82 15.09 -5.16 -13.34
C ARG A 82 14.04 -4.79 -14.37
N HIS A 83 14.27 -5.17 -15.62
CA HIS A 83 13.32 -4.93 -16.70
C HIS A 83 12.71 -6.26 -17.16
N CYS A 84 11.49 -6.18 -17.68
CA CYS A 84 10.81 -7.34 -18.21
C CYS A 84 11.28 -7.55 -19.67
N ILE A 85 11.93 -8.67 -19.92
CA ILE A 85 12.36 -9.11 -21.24
C ILE A 85 11.18 -9.85 -21.85
N ASN A 86 10.42 -9.19 -22.72
CA ASN A 86 9.32 -9.84 -23.41
C ASN A 86 9.87 -10.70 -24.56
N SER A 87 9.56 -12.00 -24.56
CA SER A 87 9.77 -12.84 -25.74
C SER A 87 8.77 -12.39 -26.81
N SER A 88 9.26 -11.67 -27.82
CA SER A 88 8.47 -11.06 -28.88
C SER A 88 7.78 -12.05 -29.83
N SER A 89 7.81 -13.35 -29.54
CA SER A 89 7.47 -14.39 -30.52
C SER A 89 5.98 -14.56 -30.82
N ASP A 90 5.05 -13.92 -30.10
CA ASP A 90 3.61 -14.09 -30.38
C ASP A 90 2.73 -12.83 -30.39
N ILE A 91 3.30 -11.62 -30.28
CA ILE A 91 2.46 -10.42 -30.36
C ILE A 91 2.34 -9.94 -31.81
N ARG A 92 1.30 -10.41 -32.52
CA ARG A 92 0.77 -9.69 -33.70
C ARG A 92 0.15 -8.37 -33.23
N ILE A 93 1.00 -7.41 -32.85
CA ILE A 93 0.58 -6.04 -32.49
C ILE A 93 0.08 -5.38 -33.77
N THR A 94 -1.23 -5.23 -33.90
CA THR A 94 -1.78 -4.34 -34.92
C THR A 94 -1.30 -2.92 -34.63
N LYS A 95 -0.97 -2.13 -35.67
CA LYS A 95 -0.49 -0.73 -35.56
C LYS A 95 -1.37 0.13 -34.62
N ARG A 96 -2.64 -0.24 -34.45
CA ARG A 96 -3.65 0.41 -33.60
C ARG A 96 -3.36 0.31 -32.10
N GLN A 97 -2.64 -0.71 -31.61
CA GLN A 97 -2.26 -0.87 -30.20
C GLN A 97 -1.03 -0.05 -29.77
N ARG A 98 -0.19 0.42 -30.72
CA ARG A 98 1.00 1.23 -30.40
C ARG A 98 0.66 2.61 -29.83
N ARG A 99 -0.45 3.24 -30.28
CA ARG A 99 -0.85 4.59 -29.84
C ARG A 99 -1.34 4.67 -28.39
N ARG A 100 -1.67 3.54 -27.76
CA ARG A 100 -2.18 3.48 -26.36
C ARG A 100 -1.09 3.21 -25.31
N ARG A 101 0.18 3.19 -25.71
CA ARG A 101 1.33 2.85 -24.84
C ARG A 101 1.89 4.01 -24.02
N GLN A 102 1.39 5.23 -24.21
CA GLN A 102 1.97 6.42 -23.59
C GLN A 102 1.38 6.76 -22.22
N SER A 103 0.30 6.11 -21.76
CA SER A 103 -0.34 6.44 -20.47
C SER A 103 -0.46 5.31 -19.45
N GLY A 104 0.12 4.13 -19.70
CA GLY A 104 -0.02 3.04 -18.74
C GLY A 104 0.76 1.81 -19.16
N ARG A 105 1.81 1.52 -18.40
CA ARG A 105 2.72 0.38 -18.55
C ARG A 105 1.94 -0.93 -18.40
N SER A 106 1.23 -1.34 -19.45
CA SER A 106 0.59 -2.65 -19.55
C SER A 106 1.71 -3.70 -19.65
N MET A 107 2.13 -4.18 -18.49
CA MET A 107 3.17 -5.19 -18.29
C MET A 107 2.61 -6.57 -18.66
N VAL A 108 2.21 -6.73 -19.91
CA VAL A 108 1.92 -8.06 -20.46
C VAL A 108 3.29 -8.72 -20.65
N GLY A 109 3.77 -9.47 -19.65
CA GLY A 109 5.07 -10.12 -19.72
C GLY A 109 5.53 -10.78 -18.42
N CYS A 110 5.67 -10.02 -17.32
CA CYS A 110 6.35 -10.53 -16.13
C CYS A 110 5.53 -10.36 -14.85
N VAL A 111 5.52 -11.40 -13.98
CA VAL A 111 4.94 -11.32 -12.62
C VAL A 111 6.04 -11.03 -11.62
N GLY A 112 5.82 -10.04 -10.76
CA GLY A 112 6.73 -9.75 -9.66
C GLY A 112 7.15 -8.29 -9.61
N LEU A 113 7.97 -7.97 -8.61
CA LEU A 113 8.48 -6.63 -8.42
C LEU A 113 9.51 -6.29 -9.50
N TYR A 114 9.40 -5.11 -10.11
CA TYR A 114 10.44 -4.58 -11.02
C TYR A 114 11.51 -3.77 -10.26
N LYS A 115 11.23 -3.43 -8.99
CA LYS A 115 12.07 -2.62 -8.12
C LYS A 115 12.04 -3.20 -6.71
N ARG A 116 13.22 -3.35 -6.08
CA ARG A 116 13.34 -3.66 -4.65
C ARG A 116 14.25 -2.63 -3.98
N VAL A 117 13.94 -2.35 -2.72
CA VAL A 117 14.61 -1.36 -1.89
C VAL A 117 15.02 -2.04 -0.59
N ARG A 118 16.18 -1.69 -0.06
CA ARG A 118 16.63 -2.08 1.28
C ARG A 118 17.23 -0.87 2.00
N LEU A 119 17.28 -0.94 3.32
CA LEU A 119 18.00 0.04 4.12
C LEU A 119 19.51 -0.08 3.98
N CYS A 120 20.17 1.04 4.18
CA CYS A 120 21.63 1.16 4.22
C CYS A 120 22.02 2.33 5.12
N ASN A 121 23.27 2.31 5.61
CA ASN A 121 23.85 3.39 6.40
C ASN A 121 23.00 3.80 7.61
N ASP A 122 22.65 2.79 8.41
CA ASP A 122 21.70 2.88 9.51
C ASP A 122 22.22 3.55 10.79
N LYS A 123 23.51 3.86 10.81
CA LYS A 123 24.20 4.50 11.94
C LYS A 123 23.71 5.94 12.10
N ASP A 124 23.57 6.39 13.33
CA ASP A 124 23.17 7.77 13.62
C ASP A 124 24.13 8.79 13.00
N CYS A 125 23.57 9.93 12.58
CA CYS A 125 24.37 11.02 12.05
C CYS A 125 24.99 11.84 13.20
N PRO A 126 26.25 12.31 13.05
CA PRO A 126 26.91 13.16 14.06
C PRO A 126 26.18 14.49 14.31
N SER A 127 25.50 15.01 13.29
CA SER A 127 24.62 16.17 13.39
C SER A 127 23.18 15.68 13.44
N GLN A 128 22.49 15.89 14.57
CA GLN A 128 21.15 15.36 14.86
C GLN A 128 20.02 16.06 14.09
N THR A 129 20.20 16.42 12.82
CA THR A 129 19.08 16.99 12.06
C THR A 129 18.13 15.87 11.65
N ASP A 130 16.93 15.87 12.22
CA ASP A 130 15.84 15.02 11.74
C ASP A 130 15.55 15.36 10.27
N PHE A 131 15.69 14.41 9.37
CA PHE A 131 15.48 14.64 7.93
C PHE A 131 14.07 15.04 7.59
N ARG A 132 13.11 14.64 8.42
CA ARG A 132 11.74 15.11 8.28
C ARG A 132 11.63 16.59 8.63
N TYR A 133 12.42 17.04 9.61
CA TYR A 133 12.52 18.44 9.98
C TYR A 133 13.06 19.27 8.82
N GLU A 134 14.17 18.86 8.20
CA GLU A 134 14.74 19.55 7.03
C GLU A 134 13.73 19.69 5.88
N GLN A 135 12.95 18.65 5.62
CA GLN A 135 11.90 18.67 4.60
C GLN A 135 10.77 19.65 4.93
N CYS A 136 10.35 19.77 6.19
CA CYS A 136 9.38 20.78 6.62
C CYS A 136 10.01 22.19 6.55
N ALA A 137 11.23 22.35 7.05
CA ALA A 137 11.94 23.63 7.10
C ALA A 137 12.19 24.22 5.71
N ALA A 138 12.26 23.40 4.66
CA ALA A 138 12.32 23.84 3.26
C ALA A 138 11.09 24.66 2.81
N PHE A 139 10.02 24.71 3.62
CA PHE A 139 8.84 25.56 3.39
C PHE A 139 8.80 26.80 4.28
N ASN A 140 9.79 27.03 5.15
CA ASN A 140 9.82 28.19 6.07
C ASN A 140 9.95 29.54 5.37
N THR A 141 10.36 29.56 4.10
CA THR A 141 10.44 30.78 3.28
C THR A 141 9.29 30.89 2.28
N LYS A 142 8.37 29.92 2.26
CA LYS A 142 7.26 29.86 1.31
C LYS A 142 5.98 30.34 1.97
N THR A 143 5.18 31.10 1.23
CA THR A 143 3.85 31.50 1.67
C THR A 143 2.88 30.33 1.59
N PHE A 144 2.10 30.13 2.66
CA PHE A 144 1.04 29.15 2.76
C PHE A 144 -0.22 29.88 3.22
N ARG A 145 -1.29 29.85 2.40
CA ARG A 145 -2.54 30.57 2.66
C ARG A 145 -2.33 32.07 3.01
N GLY A 146 -1.37 32.71 2.35
CA GLY A 146 -1.09 34.15 2.48
C GLY A 146 -0.11 34.53 3.58
N ALA A 147 0.41 33.59 4.37
CA ALA A 147 1.39 33.86 5.43
C ALA A 147 2.61 32.94 5.34
N ILE A 148 3.74 33.37 5.91
CA ILE A 148 4.90 32.51 6.11
C ILE A 148 4.79 31.89 7.51
N HIS A 149 5.11 30.60 7.61
CA HIS A 149 5.11 29.86 8.86
C HIS A 149 6.45 29.17 9.08
N GLN A 150 6.82 29.00 10.35
CA GLN A 150 7.86 28.04 10.72
C GLN A 150 7.21 26.66 10.84
N TRP A 151 7.78 25.68 10.16
CA TRP A 151 7.22 24.34 10.02
C TRP A 151 8.05 23.31 10.75
N GLU A 152 7.37 22.43 11.49
CA GLU A 152 7.98 21.28 12.15
C GLU A 152 7.24 19.97 11.81
N PRO A 153 7.90 18.80 11.88
CA PRO A 153 7.26 17.51 11.64
C PRO A 153 6.02 17.26 12.50
N PHE A 154 4.97 16.70 11.89
CA PHE A 154 3.78 16.24 12.60
C PHE A 154 3.46 14.77 12.27
N LEU A 155 3.81 13.87 13.20
CA LEU A 155 3.67 12.42 13.03
C LEU A 155 2.36 11.82 13.57
N LYS A 156 1.53 12.59 14.29
CA LYS A 156 0.31 12.07 14.95
C LYS A 156 -0.86 11.89 13.97
N VAL A 157 -0.60 11.39 12.76
CA VAL A 157 -1.59 11.19 11.70
C VAL A 157 -1.39 9.84 11.03
N LYS A 158 -2.46 9.30 10.42
CA LYS A 158 -2.43 7.98 9.77
C LYS A 158 -1.39 7.87 8.66
N ASP A 159 -1.26 8.93 7.85
CA ASP A 159 -0.38 8.94 6.67
C ASP A 159 0.97 9.59 6.99
N GLU A 160 1.74 8.99 7.92
CA GLU A 160 3.04 9.52 8.38
C GLU A 160 4.07 9.69 7.27
N CYS A 161 3.94 8.98 6.15
CA CYS A 161 4.86 9.11 5.02
C CYS A 161 4.45 10.18 4.01
N ALA A 162 3.38 10.93 4.26
CA ALA A 162 3.19 12.25 3.69
C ALA A 162 3.98 13.30 4.49
N LEU A 163 4.34 14.41 3.87
CA LEU A 163 5.07 15.49 4.54
C LEU A 163 4.09 16.35 5.32
N ASN A 164 3.68 15.85 6.48
CA ASN A 164 2.81 16.55 7.42
C ASN A 164 3.65 17.44 8.34
N CYS A 165 3.40 18.74 8.29
CA CYS A 165 4.12 19.74 9.07
C CYS A 165 3.14 20.60 9.87
N ARG A 166 3.40 20.78 11.16
CA ARG A 166 2.68 21.72 12.02
C ARG A 166 3.28 23.12 11.88
N ALA A 167 2.45 24.14 11.91
CA ALA A 167 2.93 25.52 12.01
C ALA A 167 3.25 25.83 13.49
N VAL A 168 4.49 26.20 13.77
CA VAL A 168 4.97 26.51 15.14
C VAL A 168 4.14 27.67 15.70
N GLY A 169 3.70 27.53 16.95
CA GLY A 169 2.85 28.51 17.63
C GLY A 169 1.37 28.51 17.18
N MET A 170 0.99 27.66 16.22
CA MET A 170 -0.38 27.57 15.70
C MET A 170 -1.00 26.20 15.98
N ASN A 171 -2.33 26.15 16.03
CA ASN A 171 -3.09 24.91 16.29
C ASN A 171 -3.51 24.19 14.99
N PHE A 172 -2.67 24.21 13.96
CA PHE A 172 -2.93 23.49 12.73
C PHE A 172 -1.68 22.85 12.15
N PHE A 173 -1.90 21.81 11.35
CA PHE A 173 -0.89 21.21 10.49
C PHE A 173 -1.37 21.23 9.04
N ALA A 174 -0.42 21.09 8.12
CA ALA A 174 -0.67 20.96 6.70
C ALA A 174 0.18 19.84 6.12
N THR A 175 -0.35 19.17 5.10
CA THR A 175 0.41 18.24 4.27
C THR A 175 1.06 19.03 3.14
N LEU A 176 2.34 19.35 3.29
CA LEU A 176 3.10 20.19 2.35
C LEU A 176 3.59 19.43 1.12
N ASN A 177 3.67 18.10 1.21
CA ASN A 177 3.97 17.21 0.09
C ASN A 177 3.29 15.85 0.26
N LYS A 178 2.93 15.20 -0.85
CA LYS A 178 2.27 13.88 -0.86
C LYS A 178 3.13 12.78 -0.25
N THR A 179 4.44 12.88 -0.41
CA THR A 179 5.41 11.91 0.14
C THR A 179 6.59 12.64 0.74
N VAL A 180 7.11 12.13 1.84
CA VAL A 180 8.47 12.43 2.30
C VAL A 180 9.50 11.76 1.38
N ILE A 181 10.74 12.21 1.47
CA ILE A 181 11.88 11.60 0.78
C ILE A 181 12.04 10.15 1.28
N ASP A 182 12.24 9.22 0.35
CA ASP A 182 12.46 7.82 0.69
C ASP A 182 13.65 7.64 1.65
N GLY A 183 13.46 6.83 2.69
CA GLY A 183 14.41 6.66 3.79
C GLY A 183 14.12 7.53 5.01
N THR A 184 13.18 8.47 4.94
CA THR A 184 12.71 9.21 6.13
C THR A 184 12.07 8.25 7.13
N SER A 185 12.43 8.37 8.42
CA SER A 185 11.90 7.51 9.49
C SER A 185 10.38 7.64 9.68
N CYS A 186 9.72 6.57 10.12
CA CYS A 186 8.31 6.51 10.47
C CYS A 186 8.05 5.52 11.62
N LEU A 187 6.92 5.68 12.33
CA LEU A 187 6.67 5.03 13.62
C LEU A 187 5.91 3.72 13.51
N TYR A 188 5.06 3.56 12.49
CA TYR A 188 4.19 2.40 12.35
C TYR A 188 4.46 1.61 11.05
N PRO A 189 5.59 0.90 10.96
CA PRO A 189 5.90 0.11 9.78
C PRO A 189 4.96 -1.07 9.61
N VAL A 190 4.62 -1.36 8.35
CA VAL A 190 3.94 -2.59 7.97
C VAL A 190 4.91 -3.60 7.38
N THR A 191 4.71 -4.87 7.74
CA THR A 191 5.43 -6.01 7.15
C THR A 191 5.07 -6.18 5.68
N HIS A 192 5.85 -6.99 4.95
CA HIS A 192 5.57 -7.34 3.56
C HIS A 192 4.19 -8.00 3.34
N THR A 193 3.58 -8.54 4.41
CA THR A 193 2.22 -9.12 4.40
C THR A 193 1.11 -8.10 4.65
N GLY A 194 1.46 -6.82 4.89
CA GLY A 194 0.52 -5.76 5.24
C GLY A 194 0.09 -5.74 6.72
N LYS A 195 0.62 -6.64 7.55
CA LYS A 195 0.40 -6.62 9.01
C LYS A 195 1.29 -5.57 9.68
N ALA A 196 0.80 -4.95 10.75
CA ALA A 196 1.61 -4.08 11.60
C ALA A 196 2.84 -4.83 12.14
N ALA A 197 3.99 -4.19 12.13
CA ALA A 197 5.20 -4.73 12.71
C ALA A 197 5.17 -4.69 14.25
N PRO A 198 5.98 -5.50 14.94
CA PRO A 198 6.15 -5.41 16.40
C PRO A 198 6.52 -4.00 16.86
N ARG A 199 6.11 -3.62 18.08
CA ARG A 199 6.51 -2.33 18.67
C ARG A 199 8.05 -2.23 18.74
N GLY A 200 8.57 -1.05 18.46
CA GLY A 200 10.03 -0.82 18.40
C GLY A 200 10.70 -1.28 17.10
N THR A 201 9.96 -1.87 16.16
CA THR A 201 10.50 -2.15 14.83
C THR A 201 10.81 -0.83 14.12
N ARG A 202 12.04 -0.68 13.62
CA ARG A 202 12.43 0.48 12.83
C ARG A 202 11.59 0.56 11.56
N GLY A 203 11.03 1.74 11.29
CA GLY A 203 10.21 2.00 10.11
C GLY A 203 10.82 3.07 9.22
N VAL A 204 10.71 2.88 7.90
CA VAL A 204 11.11 3.87 6.91
C VAL A 204 10.07 4.08 5.82
N CYS A 205 9.94 5.32 5.38
CA CYS A 205 9.08 5.68 4.28
C CYS A 205 9.71 5.27 2.94
N VAL A 206 8.99 4.48 2.16
CA VAL A 206 9.39 4.06 0.80
C VAL A 206 8.19 4.09 -0.14
N GLY A 207 8.19 5.05 -1.07
CA GLY A 207 7.11 5.28 -2.02
C GLY A 207 5.81 5.71 -1.33
N GLY A 208 5.89 6.48 -0.25
CA GLY A 208 4.74 6.96 0.52
C GLY A 208 4.16 5.97 1.54
N TYR A 209 4.79 4.80 1.71
CA TYR A 209 4.36 3.79 2.69
C TYR A 209 5.42 3.57 3.76
N CYS A 210 5.00 3.44 5.02
CA CYS A 210 5.90 3.10 6.12
C CYS A 210 6.15 1.59 6.11
N LYS A 211 7.39 1.18 5.80
CA LYS A 211 7.80 -0.22 5.68
C LYS A 211 8.81 -0.56 6.76
N VAL A 212 8.86 -1.84 7.12
CA VAL A 212 9.91 -2.36 8.01
C VAL A 212 11.28 -2.09 7.38
N GLY A 213 12.16 -1.49 8.19
CA GLY A 213 13.54 -1.20 7.86
C GLY A 213 14.45 -2.41 7.89
#